data_AF-A0A7J9HH56-F1
#
_entry.id   AF-A0A7J9HH56-F1
#
_cell.length_a   1.000
_cell.length_b   1.000
_cell.length_c   1.000
_cell.angle_alpha   90.00
_cell.angle_beta   90.00
_cell.angle_gamma   90.00
#
_symmetry.space_group_name_H-M   'P 1'
#
loop_
_entity.id
_entity.type
_entity.pdbx_description
1 polymer ?
#
loop_
_entity_poly.entity_id
_entity_poly.type
_entity_poly.pdbx_seq_one_letter_code
_entity_poly.pdbx_strand_id
1 'polypeptide(L)'
;MTSLSIRIPFHCFFDEHYFPNTKNIHLKLPRADTIIESNKFSGKSDLTKSFVVSSKIQTPWGTTYKQGVSHKVHLLVSEFKSLTEPIDRVKRLLYYGEMLAPFDESARLPENRVKGCTTQVWVDARIDKNGKVRFRADSDSEISKGFCSCLIWVMDGADPEEVVGVTAEELVELNVGVHGKVQSRVNTWQNVLISMRNKTAALVEERQVHQLRPPRFSSLLFSSDEI
;
A
#
# COMPACT_ATOMS: atom_id res chain seq x y z
N MET A 1 10.02 -8.77 -35.54
CA MET A 1 10.24 -9.04 -34.10
C MET A 1 9.34 -8.10 -33.32
N THR A 2 8.24 -8.63 -32.80
CA THR A 2 7.16 -7.89 -32.13
C THR A 2 7.65 -7.30 -30.81
N SER A 3 7.80 -5.96 -30.78
CA SER A 3 8.01 -5.21 -29.55
C SER A 3 6.70 -5.24 -28.75
N LEU A 4 6.68 -6.07 -27.72
CA LEU A 4 5.57 -6.17 -26.78
C LEU A 4 5.64 -4.94 -25.87
N SER A 5 5.08 -3.82 -26.34
CA SER A 5 4.89 -2.63 -25.51
C SER A 5 3.77 -2.93 -24.52
N ILE A 6 4.13 -3.59 -23.42
CA ILE A 6 3.23 -3.77 -22.29
C ILE A 6 3.08 -2.40 -21.64
N ARG A 7 2.04 -1.66 -22.02
CA ARG A 7 1.49 -0.60 -21.17
C ARG A 7 0.93 -1.31 -19.95
N ILE A 8 1.76 -1.54 -18.94
CA ILE A 8 1.26 -1.95 -17.62
C ILE A 8 0.45 -0.74 -17.14
N PRO A 9 -0.89 -0.80 -17.07
CA PRO A 9 -1.66 0.30 -16.50
C PRO A 9 -1.12 0.54 -15.09
N PHE A 10 -1.05 1.81 -14.65
CA PHE A 10 -0.91 2.15 -13.23
C PHE A 10 -1.93 1.28 -12.49
N HIS A 11 -1.47 0.16 -11.92
CA HIS A 11 -2.38 -0.81 -11.36
C HIS A 11 -3.00 -0.08 -10.18
N CYS A 12 -4.33 0.01 -10.15
CA CYS A 12 -5.10 0.78 -9.19
C CYS A 12 -4.61 0.56 -7.74
N PHE A 13 -3.67 1.40 -7.32
CA PHE A 13 -3.20 1.52 -5.93
C PHE A 13 -4.23 2.30 -5.08
N PHE A 14 -5.27 2.83 -5.71
CA PHE A 14 -6.09 3.91 -5.19
C PHE A 14 -7.50 3.45 -4.87
N ASP A 15 -7.64 2.77 -3.75
CA ASP A 15 -8.88 2.84 -2.98
C ASP A 15 -8.88 4.17 -2.22
N GLU A 16 -9.88 5.04 -2.44
CA GLU A 16 -10.03 6.32 -1.73
C GLU A 16 -10.02 6.14 -0.20
N HIS A 17 -10.35 4.95 0.29
CA HIS A 17 -10.32 4.60 1.71
C HIS A 17 -8.90 4.59 2.31
N TYR A 18 -7.85 4.46 1.50
CA TYR A 18 -6.46 4.33 1.95
C TYR A 18 -5.62 5.58 1.68
N PHE A 19 -5.93 6.30 0.60
CA PHE A 19 -5.19 7.47 0.15
C PHE A 19 -6.15 8.64 -0.11
N PRO A 20 -6.52 9.43 0.92
CA PRO A 20 -7.50 10.49 0.78
C PRO A 20 -6.98 11.71 -0.02
N ASN A 21 -5.67 11.79 -0.27
CA ASN A 21 -5.03 12.96 -0.89
C ASN A 21 -4.90 12.87 -2.43
N THR A 22 -5.59 11.93 -3.08
CA THR A 22 -5.53 11.70 -4.53
C THR A 22 -6.08 12.85 -5.39
N LYS A 23 -6.78 13.82 -4.79
CA LYS A 23 -7.48 14.90 -5.51
C LYS A 23 -6.63 16.12 -5.87
N ASN A 24 -5.39 16.25 -5.37
CA ASN A 24 -4.57 17.46 -5.53
C ASN A 24 -3.17 17.27 -6.13
N ILE A 25 -2.82 16.08 -6.62
CA ILE A 25 -1.46 15.83 -7.11
C ILE A 25 -1.38 16.14 -8.62
N HIS A 26 -1.10 17.39 -8.96
CA HIS A 26 -0.78 17.82 -10.32
C HIS A 26 0.68 17.47 -10.66
N LEU A 27 0.95 16.20 -10.99
CA LEU A 27 2.23 15.83 -11.56
C LEU A 27 2.31 16.32 -13.01
N LYS A 28 3.16 17.32 -13.26
CA LYS A 28 3.71 17.56 -14.61
C LYS A 28 4.65 16.40 -14.93
N LEU A 29 4.09 15.26 -15.33
CA LEU A 29 4.85 14.24 -16.04
C LEU A 29 5.42 14.89 -17.32
N PRO A 30 6.69 14.64 -17.67
CA PRO A 30 7.22 15.10 -18.95
C PRO A 30 6.33 14.56 -20.07
N ARG A 31 5.89 15.47 -20.95
CA ARG A 31 5.16 15.09 -22.16
C ARG A 31 6.03 14.10 -22.93
N ALA A 32 5.46 12.95 -23.27
CA ALA A 32 6.05 12.08 -24.26
C ALA A 32 5.93 12.80 -25.61
N ASP A 33 7.03 13.44 -26.04
CA ASP A 33 7.08 14.18 -27.29
C ASP A 33 7.03 13.21 -28.48
N THR A 34 5.97 13.36 -29.27
CA THR A 34 5.90 13.40 -30.75
C THR A 34 6.75 12.42 -31.57
N ILE A 35 6.09 11.46 -32.24
CA ILE A 35 6.33 11.16 -33.66
C ILE A 35 4.96 10.93 -34.34
N ILE A 36 4.53 11.89 -35.17
CA ILE A 36 3.50 11.68 -36.19
C ILE A 36 4.23 11.44 -37.50
N GLU A 37 4.21 10.21 -37.99
CA GLU A 37 4.37 9.96 -39.42
C GLU A 37 3.00 9.63 -40.01
N SER A 38 2.58 10.54 -40.87
CA SER A 38 1.43 10.42 -41.76
C SER A 38 1.58 9.21 -42.67
N ASN A 39 0.56 8.36 -42.76
CA ASN A 39 0.30 7.70 -44.03
C ASN A 39 -1.19 7.57 -44.35
N LYS A 40 -1.47 7.98 -45.58
CA LYS A 40 -2.77 8.13 -46.24
C LYS A 40 -3.47 6.78 -46.41
N PHE A 41 -4.79 6.76 -46.19
CA PHE A 41 -5.65 5.89 -46.99
C PHE A 41 -6.85 6.70 -47.51
N SER A 42 -6.93 6.71 -48.83
CA SER A 42 -7.93 7.38 -49.67
C SER A 42 -9.09 6.42 -49.89
N GLY A 43 -10.33 6.88 -49.73
CA GLY A 43 -11.52 6.15 -50.17
C GLY A 43 -12.80 6.94 -49.92
N LYS A 44 -13.35 7.54 -50.99
CA LYS A 44 -14.61 8.28 -51.03
C LYS A 44 -15.82 7.31 -51.00
N SER A 45 -16.86 7.64 -50.23
CA SER A 45 -18.26 7.67 -50.72
C SER A 45 -19.20 8.19 -49.63
N ASP A 46 -19.91 9.25 -49.97
CA ASP A 46 -21.07 9.81 -49.27
C ASP A 46 -22.14 8.75 -48.94
N LEU A 47 -22.72 8.83 -47.74
CA LEU A 47 -24.16 9.08 -47.60
C LEU A 47 -24.49 9.36 -46.12
N THR A 48 -25.18 10.47 -45.93
CA THR A 48 -25.81 10.95 -44.72
C THR A 48 -26.67 9.88 -44.03
N LYS A 49 -26.14 9.29 -42.96
CA LYS A 49 -26.96 8.74 -41.86
C LYS A 49 -26.36 9.15 -40.54
N SER A 50 -27.07 10.07 -39.89
CA SER A 50 -26.93 10.39 -38.47
C SER A 50 -27.14 9.12 -37.65
N PHE A 51 -26.05 8.41 -37.35
CA PHE A 51 -25.99 7.50 -36.22
C PHE A 51 -25.29 8.23 -35.10
N VAL A 52 -26.07 8.63 -34.10
CA VAL A 52 -25.54 8.89 -32.76
C VAL A 52 -24.98 7.56 -32.29
N VAL A 53 -23.70 7.32 -32.55
CA VAL A 53 -22.94 6.31 -31.80
C VAL A 53 -22.73 6.93 -30.44
N SER A 54 -23.76 6.78 -29.59
CA SER A 54 -23.57 6.85 -28.15
C SER A 54 -22.66 5.66 -27.83
N SER A 55 -21.35 5.89 -27.92
CA SER A 55 -20.37 4.96 -27.39
C SER A 55 -20.56 4.97 -25.88
N LYS A 56 -21.53 4.19 -25.41
CA LYS A 56 -21.43 3.51 -24.14
C LYS A 56 -20.15 2.69 -24.25
N ILE A 57 -19.01 3.30 -23.94
CA ILE A 57 -17.88 2.56 -23.41
C ILE A 57 -18.39 2.12 -22.05
N GLN A 58 -19.13 1.03 -22.10
CA GLN A 58 -19.53 0.29 -20.93
C GLN A 58 -18.22 -0.34 -20.48
N THR A 59 -17.54 0.33 -19.56
CA THR A 59 -16.52 -0.31 -18.76
C THR A 59 -17.21 -1.51 -18.10
N PRO A 60 -16.86 -2.76 -18.42
CA PRO A 60 -17.07 -3.78 -17.41
C PRO A 60 -16.10 -3.43 -16.27
N TRP A 61 -16.31 -3.99 -15.09
CA TRP A 61 -15.46 -3.82 -13.91
C TRP A 61 -15.82 -2.66 -12.98
N GLY A 62 -17.09 -2.66 -12.57
CA GLY A 62 -17.47 -2.41 -11.17
C GLY A 62 -17.29 -3.67 -10.31
N THR A 63 -16.18 -4.40 -10.46
CA THR A 63 -15.93 -5.59 -9.67
C THR A 63 -15.09 -5.22 -8.46
N THR A 64 -15.75 -5.08 -7.31
CA THR A 64 -15.14 -5.10 -5.99
C THR A 64 -14.51 -6.48 -5.76
N TYR A 65 -13.42 -6.80 -6.46
CA TYR A 65 -12.57 -7.91 -6.05
C TYR A 65 -11.87 -7.48 -4.77
N LYS A 66 -12.25 -8.07 -3.64
CA LYS A 66 -11.39 -8.13 -2.45
C LYS A 66 -10.09 -8.82 -2.87
N GLN A 67 -9.12 -8.06 -3.34
CA GLN A 67 -7.81 -8.57 -3.66
C GLN A 67 -7.11 -8.94 -2.34
N GLY A 68 -6.81 -10.22 -2.16
CA GLY A 68 -6.06 -10.71 -1.00
C GLY A 68 -4.61 -10.20 -1.02
N VAL A 69 -3.93 -10.31 0.13
CA VAL A 69 -2.56 -9.78 0.31
C VAL A 69 -1.59 -10.32 -0.75
N SER A 70 -1.64 -11.62 -1.03
CA SER A 70 -0.78 -12.27 -2.04
C SER A 70 -0.93 -11.65 -3.44
N HIS A 71 -2.16 -11.31 -3.86
CA HIS A 71 -2.37 -10.66 -5.15
C HIS A 71 -1.76 -9.26 -5.18
N LYS A 72 -1.95 -8.47 -4.11
CA LYS A 72 -1.37 -7.13 -3.99
C LYS A 72 0.16 -7.17 -4.01
N VAL A 73 0.77 -8.11 -3.29
CA VAL A 73 2.22 -8.35 -3.34
C VAL A 73 2.69 -8.57 -4.78
N HIS A 74 2.03 -9.48 -5.52
CA HIS A 74 2.38 -9.75 -6.92
C HIS A 74 2.29 -8.49 -7.81
N LEU A 75 1.25 -7.68 -7.64
CA LEU A 75 1.08 -6.43 -8.39
C LEU A 75 2.21 -5.43 -8.11
N LEU A 76 2.50 -5.17 -6.84
CA LEU A 76 3.54 -4.24 -6.42
C LEU A 76 4.93 -4.70 -6.93
N VAL A 77 5.23 -5.99 -6.80
CA VAL A 77 6.49 -6.58 -7.29
C VAL A 77 6.59 -6.48 -8.80
N SER A 78 5.52 -6.81 -9.53
CA SER A 78 5.50 -6.70 -10.99
C SER A 78 5.73 -5.26 -11.45
N GLU A 79 5.17 -4.29 -10.73
CA GLU A 79 5.37 -2.88 -11.02
C GLU A 79 6.84 -2.46 -10.81
N PHE A 80 7.40 -2.70 -9.62
CA PHE A 80 8.80 -2.33 -9.34
C PHE A 80 9.78 -3.06 -10.25
N LYS A 81 9.50 -4.31 -10.61
CA LYS A 81 10.28 -5.08 -11.60
C LYS A 81 10.28 -4.43 -12.98
N SER A 82 9.19 -3.77 -13.38
CA SER A 82 9.10 -3.05 -14.67
C SER A 82 9.93 -1.76 -14.72
N LEU A 83 10.32 -1.22 -13.56
CA LEU A 83 11.17 -0.04 -13.44
C LEU A 83 12.64 -0.47 -13.51
N THR A 84 13.21 -0.42 -14.72
CA THR A 84 14.59 -0.86 -14.99
C THR A 84 15.63 0.13 -14.44
N GLU A 85 15.33 1.43 -14.47
CA GLU A 85 16.24 2.46 -13.98
C GLU A 85 16.07 2.66 -12.47
N PRO A 86 17.15 2.60 -11.67
CA PRO A 86 17.09 2.81 -10.21
C PRO A 86 16.42 4.13 -9.81
N ILE A 87 16.65 5.18 -10.60
CA ILE A 87 16.06 6.50 -10.36
C ILE A 87 14.53 6.49 -10.52
N ASP A 88 13.99 5.65 -11.41
CA ASP A 88 12.54 5.57 -11.60
C ASP A 88 11.85 4.84 -10.45
N ARG A 89 12.53 3.88 -9.82
CA ARG A 89 12.07 3.28 -8.55
C ARG A 89 12.02 4.30 -7.43
N VAL A 90 13.03 5.17 -7.31
CA VAL A 90 13.02 6.27 -6.33
C VAL A 90 11.90 7.25 -6.62
N LYS A 91 11.71 7.70 -7.87
CA LYS A 91 10.58 8.57 -8.25
C LYS A 91 9.24 7.95 -7.91
N ARG A 92 9.10 6.63 -8.11
CA ARG A 92 7.87 5.89 -7.75
C ARG A 92 7.62 5.93 -6.24
N LEU A 93 8.64 5.71 -5.43
CA LEU A 93 8.50 5.82 -3.97
C LEU A 93 8.14 7.22 -3.52
N LEU A 94 8.76 8.26 -4.09
CA LEU A 94 8.41 9.65 -3.76
C LEU A 94 6.93 9.93 -4.06
N TYR A 95 6.45 9.51 -5.23
CA TYR A 95 5.04 9.61 -5.59
C TYR A 95 4.12 8.89 -4.58
N TYR A 96 4.47 7.68 -4.17
CA TYR A 96 3.69 6.95 -3.16
C TYR A 96 3.78 7.56 -1.76
N GLY A 97 4.89 8.21 -1.42
CA GLY A 97 5.07 8.94 -0.18
C GLY A 97 4.12 10.14 -0.06
N GLU A 98 3.90 10.88 -1.16
CA GLU A 98 2.98 12.02 -1.21
C GLU A 98 1.50 11.63 -0.96
N MET A 99 1.18 10.37 -1.25
CA MET A 99 -0.18 9.85 -1.13
C MET A 99 -0.51 9.36 0.26
N LEU A 100 0.52 9.05 1.06
CA LEU A 100 0.39 8.51 2.40
C LEU A 100 -0.53 9.40 3.25
N ALA A 101 -1.51 8.77 3.91
CA ALA A 101 -2.44 9.51 4.76
C ALA A 101 -1.68 10.22 5.90
N PRO A 102 -2.10 11.44 6.30
CA PRO A 102 -1.47 12.15 7.40
C PRO A 102 -1.41 11.30 8.67
N PHE A 103 -0.25 11.33 9.32
CA PHE A 103 -0.01 10.63 10.56
C PHE A 103 -0.41 11.51 11.75
N ASP A 104 -1.01 10.90 12.76
CA ASP A 104 -1.40 11.61 13.97
C ASP A 104 -0.15 11.84 14.84
N GLU A 105 0.13 13.09 15.20
CA GLU A 105 1.28 13.43 16.06
C GLU A 105 1.20 12.72 17.42
N SER A 106 -0.01 12.45 17.93
CA SER A 106 -0.18 11.68 19.18
C SER A 106 0.26 10.22 19.05
N ALA A 107 0.37 9.70 17.82
CA ALA A 107 0.86 8.36 17.54
C ALA A 107 2.38 8.29 17.32
N ARG A 108 3.11 9.42 17.37
CA ARG A 108 4.60 9.46 17.29
C ARG A 108 5.24 9.08 18.62
N LEU A 109 4.81 7.96 19.18
CA LEU A 109 5.30 7.46 20.46
C LEU A 109 6.53 6.54 20.27
N PRO A 110 7.40 6.39 21.29
CA PRO A 110 8.53 5.47 21.25
C PRO A 110 8.13 4.01 20.94
N GLU A 111 6.92 3.58 21.33
CA GLU A 111 6.42 2.22 21.06
C GLU A 111 6.07 2.01 19.58
N ASN A 112 5.77 3.08 18.86
CA ASN A 112 5.52 3.07 17.42
C ASN A 112 6.80 3.21 16.59
N ARG A 113 7.95 3.36 17.25
CA ARG A 113 9.22 3.54 16.55
C ARG A 113 9.71 2.25 15.89
N VAL A 114 9.99 2.31 14.58
CA VAL A 114 10.70 1.24 13.87
C VAL A 114 12.20 1.34 14.19
N LYS A 115 12.78 0.23 14.66
CA LYS A 115 14.21 0.13 14.98
C LYS A 115 15.01 -0.29 13.75
N GLY A 116 16.28 0.07 13.72
CA GLY A 116 17.23 -0.36 12.69
C GLY A 116 17.18 0.45 11.40
N CYS A 117 16.28 1.42 11.23
CA CYS A 117 16.33 2.37 10.11
C CYS A 117 17.30 3.52 10.40
N THR A 118 18.07 3.95 9.40
CA THR A 118 18.86 5.20 9.49
C THR A 118 17.94 6.40 9.60
N THR A 119 16.85 6.39 8.83
CA THR A 119 15.79 7.39 8.88
C THR A 119 14.82 7.08 10.01
N GLN A 120 14.19 8.12 10.52
CA GLN A 120 13.17 8.02 11.53
C GLN A 120 11.86 7.49 10.93
N VAL A 121 11.35 6.35 11.41
CA VAL A 121 10.08 5.78 10.91
C VAL A 121 9.18 5.37 12.08
N TRP A 122 7.89 5.71 12.02
CA TRP A 122 6.87 5.29 12.97
C TRP A 122 5.81 4.45 12.27
N VAL A 123 5.35 3.39 12.93
CA VAL A 123 4.26 2.52 12.48
C VAL A 123 3.31 2.31 13.65
N ASP A 124 2.07 2.73 13.45
CA ASP A 124 0.93 2.43 14.31
C ASP A 124 0.11 1.30 13.70
N ALA A 125 -0.36 0.38 14.53
CA ALA A 125 -1.17 -0.76 14.11
C ALA A 125 -2.31 -0.98 15.10
N ARG A 126 -3.49 -1.30 14.57
CA ARG A 126 -4.68 -1.63 15.39
C ARG A 126 -5.54 -2.68 14.71
N ILE A 127 -6.27 -3.46 15.49
CA ILE A 127 -7.31 -4.35 14.97
C ILE A 127 -8.64 -3.59 15.02
N ASP A 128 -9.33 -3.50 13.88
CA ASP A 128 -10.66 -2.86 13.82
C ASP A 128 -11.77 -3.77 14.36
N LYS A 129 -12.99 -3.24 14.43
CA LYS A 129 -14.18 -3.98 14.88
C LYS A 129 -14.51 -5.22 14.03
N ASN A 130 -14.04 -5.27 12.79
CA ASN A 130 -14.23 -6.39 11.87
C ASN A 130 -13.08 -7.42 11.99
N GLY A 131 -12.13 -7.21 12.89
CA GLY A 131 -10.97 -8.07 13.07
C GLY A 131 -9.86 -7.84 12.04
N LYS A 132 -9.93 -6.78 11.23
CA LYS A 132 -8.91 -6.47 10.22
C LYS A 132 -7.81 -5.58 10.79
N VAL A 133 -6.59 -5.77 10.32
CA VAL A 133 -5.45 -4.93 10.73
C VAL A 133 -5.52 -3.60 10.00
N ARG A 134 -5.33 -2.50 10.73
CA ARG A 134 -5.24 -1.14 10.19
C ARG A 134 -3.89 -0.56 10.56
N PHE A 135 -3.22 0.05 9.59
CA PHE A 135 -1.90 0.63 9.74
C PHE A 135 -1.91 2.12 9.46
N ARG A 136 -1.06 2.84 10.19
CA ARG A 136 -0.63 4.19 9.85
C ARG A 136 0.87 4.25 10.01
N ALA A 137 1.54 5.06 9.19
CA ALA A 137 2.97 5.22 9.31
C ALA A 137 3.40 6.62 8.88
N ASP A 138 4.60 6.99 9.32
CA ASP A 138 5.25 8.22 8.91
C ASP A 138 6.77 8.09 8.98
N SER A 139 7.48 8.99 8.31
CA SER A 139 8.93 9.07 8.36
C SER A 139 9.46 10.48 8.14
N ASP A 140 10.67 10.77 8.61
CA ASP A 140 11.41 11.99 8.27
C ASP A 140 11.99 11.99 6.84
N SER A 141 11.91 10.86 6.13
CA SER A 141 12.40 10.69 4.76
C SER A 141 11.25 10.37 3.80
N GLU A 142 11.15 11.12 2.71
CA GLU A 142 10.13 10.91 1.67
C GLU A 142 10.25 9.53 0.99
N ILE A 143 11.47 9.01 0.83
CA ILE A 143 11.68 7.65 0.28
C ILE A 143 11.16 6.60 1.28
N SER A 144 11.41 6.81 2.57
CA SER A 144 10.93 5.92 3.64
C SER A 144 9.41 5.97 3.77
N LYS A 145 8.77 7.14 3.57
CA LYS A 145 7.31 7.25 3.44
C LYS A 145 6.79 6.48 2.23
N GLY A 146 7.49 6.51 1.11
CA GLY A 146 7.18 5.69 -0.06
C GLY A 146 7.14 4.20 0.26
N PHE A 147 8.14 3.69 0.98
CA PHE A 147 8.13 2.30 1.43
C PHE A 147 6.97 1.98 2.36
N CYS A 148 6.67 2.87 3.31
CA CYS A 148 5.52 2.72 4.20
C CYS A 148 4.21 2.67 3.42
N SER A 149 4.05 3.54 2.42
CA SER A 149 2.88 3.59 1.53
C SER A 149 2.67 2.28 0.78
N CYS A 150 3.74 1.73 0.18
CA CYS A 150 3.70 0.42 -0.48
C CYS A 150 3.21 -0.69 0.46
N LEU A 151 3.81 -0.78 1.66
CA LEU A 151 3.50 -1.84 2.62
C LEU A 151 2.10 -1.70 3.23
N ILE A 152 1.66 -0.47 3.51
CA ILE A 152 0.30 -0.20 3.97
C ILE A 152 -0.72 -0.59 2.91
N TRP A 153 -0.49 -0.25 1.64
CA TRP A 153 -1.42 -0.64 0.57
C TRP A 153 -1.59 -2.16 0.47
N VAL A 154 -0.48 -2.90 0.61
CA VAL A 154 -0.49 -4.37 0.58
C VAL A 154 -1.28 -4.93 1.77
N MET A 155 -1.02 -4.46 3.00
CA MET A 155 -1.42 -5.17 4.23
C MET A 155 -2.57 -4.54 5.01
N ASP A 156 -2.87 -3.25 4.85
CA ASP A 156 -3.95 -2.63 5.62
C ASP A 156 -5.32 -3.16 5.14
N GLY A 157 -6.20 -3.47 6.09
CA GLY A 157 -7.50 -4.11 5.90
C GLY A 157 -7.45 -5.63 5.72
N ALA A 158 -6.27 -6.24 5.78
CA ALA A 158 -6.10 -7.69 5.70
C ALA A 158 -6.39 -8.39 7.03
N ASP A 159 -6.57 -9.72 6.97
CA ASP A 159 -6.58 -10.55 8.18
C ASP A 159 -5.19 -10.59 8.83
N PRO A 160 -5.10 -10.66 10.17
CA PRO A 160 -3.81 -10.71 10.86
C PRO A 160 -2.90 -11.86 10.37
N GLU A 161 -3.50 -13.01 10.03
CA GLU A 161 -2.81 -14.18 9.49
C GLU A 161 -2.15 -13.90 8.14
N GLU A 162 -2.84 -13.18 7.25
CA GLU A 162 -2.29 -12.79 5.95
C GLU A 162 -1.10 -11.82 6.12
N VAL A 163 -1.21 -10.86 7.04
CA VAL A 163 -0.15 -9.89 7.32
C VAL A 163 1.11 -10.58 7.86
N VAL A 164 0.96 -11.48 8.84
CA VAL A 164 2.08 -12.22 9.42
C VAL A 164 2.73 -13.15 8.39
N GLY A 165 1.95 -13.65 7.43
CA GLY A 165 2.39 -14.51 6.34
C GLY A 165 3.24 -13.84 5.26
N VAL A 166 3.24 -12.51 5.14
CA VAL A 166 4.07 -11.80 4.14
C VAL A 166 5.55 -11.96 4.46
N THR A 167 6.32 -12.43 3.47
CA THR A 167 7.75 -12.67 3.61
C THR A 167 8.59 -11.57 2.94
N ALA A 168 9.84 -11.41 3.37
CA ALA A 168 10.72 -10.40 2.77
C ALA A 168 11.17 -10.82 1.37
N GLU A 169 11.27 -12.12 1.13
CA GLU A 169 11.65 -12.74 -0.13
C GLU A 169 10.67 -12.36 -1.25
N GLU A 170 9.38 -12.33 -0.94
CA GLU A 170 8.33 -11.91 -1.88
C GLU A 170 8.44 -10.44 -2.30
N LEU A 171 9.03 -9.58 -1.46
CA LEU A 171 9.09 -8.13 -1.66
C LEU A 171 10.49 -7.61 -2.04
N VAL A 172 11.42 -8.51 -2.42
CA VAL A 172 12.81 -8.16 -2.74
C VAL A 172 12.94 -7.09 -3.85
N GLU A 173 11.98 -7.03 -4.77
CA GLU A 173 11.94 -6.03 -5.85
C GLU A 173 11.66 -4.60 -5.35
N LEU A 174 11.26 -4.40 -4.10
CA LEU A 174 11.18 -3.04 -3.53
C LEU A 174 12.54 -2.39 -3.35
N ASN A 175 13.64 -3.13 -3.47
CA ASN A 175 14.97 -2.54 -3.42
C ASN A 175 15.15 -1.46 -4.49
N VAL A 176 15.46 -0.26 -4.03
CA VAL A 176 15.83 0.87 -4.87
C VAL A 176 17.35 0.98 -4.82
N GLY A 177 18.01 0.52 -5.88
CA GLY A 177 19.47 0.36 -6.00
C GLY A 177 20.27 1.66 -6.04
N VAL A 178 19.96 2.62 -5.17
CA VAL A 178 20.77 3.81 -4.89
C VAL A 178 21.25 3.56 -3.46
N HIS A 179 22.38 2.92 -3.20
CA HIS A 179 23.75 3.35 -3.48
C HIS A 179 24.61 2.10 -3.79
N GLY A 180 25.50 2.21 -4.77
CA GLY A 180 26.22 1.09 -5.41
C GLY A 180 26.84 0.08 -4.45
N LYS A 181 26.83 -1.21 -4.87
CA LYS A 181 27.56 -2.34 -4.29
C LYS A 181 27.78 -2.26 -2.77
N VAL A 182 26.71 -2.09 -2.00
CA VAL A 182 26.72 -2.45 -0.59
C VAL A 182 25.50 -3.30 -0.37
N GLN A 183 25.76 -4.55 -0.01
CA GLN A 183 24.86 -5.37 0.80
C GLN A 183 24.54 -4.54 2.05
N SER A 184 23.62 -3.59 1.93
CA SER A 184 23.18 -2.80 3.07
C SER A 184 22.38 -3.78 3.90
N ARG A 185 23.02 -4.35 4.92
CA ARG A 185 22.41 -5.21 5.94
C ARG A 185 21.26 -4.52 6.69
N VAL A 186 20.95 -3.28 6.32
CA VAL A 186 19.91 -2.41 6.82
C VAL A 186 19.09 -1.94 5.62
N ASN A 187 17.87 -2.43 5.53
CA ASN A 187 16.93 -2.07 4.48
C ASN A 187 15.65 -1.53 5.11
N THR A 188 15.34 -0.26 4.84
CA THR A 188 14.23 0.44 5.50
C THR A 188 12.91 -0.31 5.33
N TRP A 189 12.57 -0.77 4.12
CA TRP A 189 11.30 -1.48 3.91
C TRP A 189 11.25 -2.81 4.65
N GLN A 190 12.37 -3.53 4.79
CA GLN A 190 12.41 -4.78 5.56
C GLN A 190 12.16 -4.53 7.03
N ASN A 191 12.78 -3.51 7.61
CA ASN A 191 12.55 -3.14 9.02
C ASN A 191 11.09 -2.72 9.26
N VAL A 192 10.49 -1.98 8.32
CA VAL A 192 9.08 -1.60 8.38
C VAL A 192 8.18 -2.84 8.28
N LEU A 193 8.43 -3.75 7.34
CA LEU A 193 7.69 -5.01 7.20
C LEU A 193 7.75 -5.84 8.49
N ILE A 194 8.95 -6.03 9.06
CA ILE A 194 9.14 -6.75 10.32
C ILE A 194 8.37 -6.07 11.46
N SER A 195 8.42 -4.74 11.54
CA SER A 195 7.68 -3.99 12.57
C SER A 195 6.16 -4.18 12.44
N MET A 196 5.62 -4.11 11.21
CA MET A 196 4.20 -4.33 10.93
C MET A 196 3.75 -5.75 11.32
N ARG A 197 4.55 -6.77 10.97
CA ARG A 197 4.28 -8.17 11.33
C ARG A 197 4.32 -8.39 12.84
N ASN A 198 5.34 -7.88 13.52
CA ASN A 198 5.49 -8.02 14.97
C ASN A 198 4.36 -7.33 15.74
N LYS A 199 3.99 -6.11 15.34
CA LYS A 199 2.85 -5.39 15.94
C LYS A 199 1.54 -6.14 15.72
N THR A 200 1.35 -6.70 14.53
CA THR A 200 0.16 -7.52 14.24
C THR A 200 0.09 -8.75 15.14
N ALA A 201 1.20 -9.48 15.28
CA ALA A 201 1.27 -10.65 16.16
C ALA A 201 0.95 -10.29 17.62
N ALA A 202 1.52 -9.19 18.13
CA ALA A 202 1.24 -8.70 19.49
C ALA A 202 -0.24 -8.36 19.69
N LEU A 203 -0.88 -7.67 18.74
CA LEU A 203 -2.31 -7.34 18.81
C LEU A 203 -3.21 -8.58 18.81
N VAL A 204 -2.82 -9.62 18.07
CA VAL A 204 -3.55 -10.90 18.06
C VAL A 204 -3.45 -11.57 19.44
N GLU A 205 -2.27 -11.58 20.06
CA GLU A 205 -2.06 -12.13 21.39
C GLU A 205 -2.84 -11.36 22.46
N GLU A 206 -2.77 -10.03 22.46
CA GLU A 206 -3.53 -9.17 23.39
C GLU A 206 -5.03 -9.40 23.31
N ARG A 207 -5.57 -9.60 22.09
CA ARG A 207 -6.98 -9.89 21.87
C ARG A 207 -7.38 -11.25 22.44
N GLN A 208 -6.54 -12.27 22.29
CA GLN A 208 -6.78 -13.60 22.86
C GLN A 208 -6.76 -13.56 24.40
N VAL A 209 -5.79 -12.87 25.00
CA VAL A 209 -5.69 -12.70 26.45
C VAL A 209 -6.92 -11.97 27.01
N HIS A 210 -7.42 -10.94 26.33
CA HIS A 210 -8.62 -10.23 26.77
C HIS A 210 -9.88 -11.10 26.70
N GLN A 211 -10.00 -11.98 25.70
CA GLN A 211 -11.12 -12.93 25.59
C GLN A 211 -11.07 -14.04 26.64
N LEU A 212 -9.87 -14.47 27.04
CA LEU A 212 -9.67 -15.54 28.03
C LEU A 212 -9.73 -15.07 29.48
N ARG A 213 -9.77 -13.74 29.74
CA ARG A 213 -9.84 -13.21 31.10
C ARG A 213 -11.29 -13.33 31.62
N PRO A 214 -11.57 -14.15 32.65
CA PRO A 214 -12.90 -14.18 33.24
C PRO A 214 -13.25 -12.79 33.80
N PRO A 215 -14.52 -12.36 33.74
CA PRO A 215 -14.92 -11.10 34.36
C PRO A 215 -14.51 -11.14 35.84
N ARG A 216 -13.79 -10.12 36.31
CA ARG A 216 -13.55 -9.95 37.75
C ARG A 216 -14.93 -9.81 38.38
N PHE A 217 -15.42 -10.86 39.02
CA PHE A 217 -16.57 -10.74 39.91
C PHE A 217 -16.22 -9.65 40.92
N SER A 218 -17.00 -8.57 40.91
CA SER A 218 -17.01 -7.62 42.01
C SER A 218 -17.48 -8.40 43.23
N SER A 219 -16.57 -8.68 44.15
CA SER A 219 -16.89 -9.32 45.42
C SER A 219 -17.70 -8.33 46.26
N LEU A 220 -19.00 -8.26 45.99
CA LEU A 220 -20.01 -7.63 46.83
C LEU A 220 -21.07 -8.67 47.18
N LEU A 221 -21.39 -8.73 48.48
CA LEU A 221 -22.27 -9.66 49.22
C LEU A 221 -21.55 -10.97 49.62
N PHE A 222 -21.40 -11.28 50.91
CA PHE A 222 -22.39 -11.19 51.98
C PHE A 222 -21.89 -10.45 53.22
N SER A 223 -22.62 -9.42 53.63
CA SER A 223 -22.68 -9.02 55.04
C SER A 223 -23.57 -10.06 55.74
N SER A 224 -22.97 -10.89 56.58
CA SER A 224 -23.70 -11.72 57.54
C SER A 224 -23.73 -10.97 58.88
N ASP A 225 -24.65 -10.03 59.00
CA ASP A 225 -25.17 -9.59 60.29
C ASP A 225 -26.61 -10.08 60.37
N GLU A 226 -26.83 -11.27 60.93
CA GLU A 226 -28.10 -11.61 61.55
C GLU A 226 -27.87 -12.17 62.95
N ILE A 227 -28.65 -11.57 63.85
CA ILE A 227 -28.76 -11.64 65.32
C ILE A 227 -29.09 -13.04 65.84
#